data_AF-A0A9C9DL07-F1
#
_entry.id   AF-A0A9C9DL07-F1
#
_cell.length_a   1.000
_cell.length_b   1.000
_cell.length_c   1.000
_cell.angle_alpha   90.00
_cell.angle_beta   90.00
_cell.angle_gamma   90.00
#
_symmetry.space_group_name_H-M   'P 1'
#
loop_
_entity.id
_entity.type
_entity.pdbx_description
1 polymer ?
#
loop_
_entity_poly.entity_id
_entity_poly.type
_entity_poly.pdbx_seq_one_letter_code
_entity_poly.pdbx_strand_id
1 'polypeptide(L)'
;MSSNLEKYKSDLDALIQLGSKMEIDLTYRHLSEKKDLDKEESKIAKELNGSFEKEYQRYYTESHAVIRQLIPGRLDEFEKLYKGEPRRKDINQITFNIQDWLNGVRSGTNSYTGDKIFNDFGSVSMRFST
;
A
#
# COMPACT_ATOMS: atom_id res chain seq x y z
N MET A 1 21.60 24.81 17.75
CA MET A 1 20.78 23.58 17.85
C MET A 1 19.74 23.55 16.72
N SER A 2 20.23 23.50 15.47
CA SER A 2 19.42 23.50 14.25
C SER A 2 19.52 22.18 13.47
N SER A 3 20.39 21.25 13.88
CA SER A 3 20.78 20.11 13.03
C SER A 3 19.81 18.91 13.03
N ASN A 4 18.89 18.80 14.00
CA ASN A 4 17.96 17.66 14.03
C ASN A 4 16.72 17.90 13.15
N LEU A 5 16.30 19.15 12.98
CA LEU A 5 15.08 19.49 12.27
C LEU A 5 15.25 19.35 10.75
N GLU A 6 16.43 19.70 10.22
CA GLU A 6 16.78 19.45 8.82
C GLU A 6 16.86 17.97 8.50
N LYS A 7 17.42 17.17 9.41
CA LYS A 7 17.45 15.72 9.25
C LYS A 7 16.04 15.12 9.22
N TYR A 8 15.15 15.53 10.12
CA TYR A 8 13.77 15.05 10.11
C TYR A 8 12.99 15.42 8.85
N LYS A 9 13.25 16.60 8.27
CA LYS A 9 12.68 16.97 6.97
C LYS A 9 13.19 16.04 5.87
N SER A 10 14.49 15.83 5.80
CA SER A 10 15.10 14.93 4.81
C SER A 10 14.60 13.48 4.96
N ASP A 11 14.45 12.99 6.19
CA ASP A 11 13.94 11.64 6.45
C ASP A 11 12.47 11.53 6.02
N LEU A 12 11.65 12.57 6.27
CA LEU A 12 10.27 12.64 5.81
C LEU A 12 10.17 12.69 4.28
N ASP A 13 11.01 13.49 3.62
CA ASP A 13 11.05 13.57 2.15
C ASP A 13 11.41 12.21 1.54
N ALA A 14 12.39 11.51 2.11
CA ALA A 14 12.76 10.16 1.69
C ALA A 14 11.60 9.17 1.87
N LEU A 15 10.85 9.28 2.96
CA LEU A 15 9.68 8.44 3.24
C LEU A 15 8.52 8.71 2.26
N ILE A 16 8.29 9.97 1.89
CA ILE A 16 7.30 10.35 0.87
C ILE A 16 7.71 9.77 -0.49
N GLN A 17 8.98 9.91 -0.89
CA GLN A 17 9.49 9.34 -2.14
C GLN A 17 9.36 7.81 -2.17
N LEU A 18 9.63 7.14 -1.04
CA LEU A 18 9.44 5.70 -0.91
C LEU A 18 7.96 5.32 -1.09
N GLY A 19 7.05 6.07 -0.47
CA GLY A 19 5.60 5.94 -0.65
C GLY A 19 5.20 6.06 -2.12
N SER A 20 5.60 7.13 -2.79
CA SER A 20 5.29 7.37 -4.21
C SER A 20 5.84 6.26 -5.11
N LYS A 21 7.06 5.75 -4.85
CA LYS A 21 7.62 4.62 -5.62
C LYS A 21 6.73 3.38 -5.53
N MET A 22 6.26 3.06 -4.33
CA MET A 22 5.37 1.91 -4.11
C MET A 22 3.98 2.12 -4.72
N GLU A 23 3.45 3.33 -4.69
CA GLU A 23 2.17 3.67 -5.33
C GLU A 23 2.25 3.52 -6.85
N ILE A 24 3.37 3.98 -7.44
CA ILE A 24 3.65 3.86 -8.87
C ILE A 24 3.69 2.38 -9.28
N ASP A 25 4.34 1.51 -8.50
CA ASP A 25 4.35 0.06 -8.74
C ASP A 25 2.94 -0.52 -8.76
N LEU A 26 2.12 -0.24 -7.74
CA LEU A 26 0.72 -0.69 -7.69
C LEU A 26 -0.09 -0.18 -8.89
N THR A 27 0.06 1.09 -9.23
CA THR A 27 -0.67 1.73 -10.33
C THR A 27 -0.30 1.12 -11.67
N TYR A 28 1.00 0.92 -11.93
CA TYR A 28 1.44 0.34 -13.19
C TYR A 28 1.02 -1.12 -13.34
N ARG A 29 1.02 -1.91 -12.26
CA ARG A 29 0.49 -3.28 -12.31
C ARG A 29 -1.00 -3.27 -12.69
N HIS A 30 -1.81 -2.38 -12.11
CA HIS A 30 -3.22 -2.22 -12.48
C HIS A 30 -3.41 -1.83 -13.95
N LEU A 31 -2.62 -0.89 -14.45
CA LEU A 31 -2.68 -0.44 -15.85
C LEU A 31 -2.21 -1.53 -16.82
N SER A 32 -1.21 -2.32 -16.42
CA SER A 32 -0.71 -3.45 -17.22
C SER A 32 -1.76 -4.53 -17.43
N GLU A 33 -2.59 -4.80 -16.42
CA GLU A 33 -3.72 -5.71 -16.54
C GLU A 33 -4.74 -5.20 -17.57
N LYS A 34 -4.91 -3.87 -17.67
CA LYS A 34 -5.82 -3.22 -18.63
C LYS A 34 -5.25 -3.07 -20.04
N LYS A 35 -3.97 -3.39 -20.27
CA LYS A 35 -3.22 -3.18 -21.53
C LYS A 35 -3.15 -1.71 -22.00
N ASP A 36 -3.27 -0.77 -21.08
CA ASP A 36 -3.29 0.69 -21.35
C ASP A 36 -1.90 1.36 -21.23
N LEU A 37 -0.81 0.62 -21.43
CA LEU A 37 0.56 1.16 -21.23
C LEU A 37 1.31 1.37 -22.54
N ASP A 38 1.98 2.53 -22.65
CA ASP A 38 2.95 2.77 -23.71
C ASP A 38 4.27 2.00 -23.48
N LYS A 39 5.13 1.91 -24.51
CA LYS A 39 6.39 1.13 -24.46
C LYS A 39 7.35 1.57 -23.38
N GLU A 40 7.43 2.87 -23.09
CA GLU A 40 8.32 3.40 -22.04
C GLU A 40 7.76 3.15 -20.64
N GLU A 41 6.45 3.33 -20.45
CA GLU A 41 5.76 3.02 -19.19
C GLU A 41 5.84 1.53 -18.84
N SER A 42 5.80 0.66 -19.85
CA SER A 42 5.98 -0.79 -19.67
C SER A 42 7.37 -1.16 -19.16
N LYS A 43 8.43 -0.42 -19.51
CA LYS A 43 9.78 -0.67 -18.98
C LYS A 43 9.87 -0.28 -17.51
N ILE A 44 9.35 0.91 -17.17
CA ILE A 44 9.32 1.41 -15.79
C ILE A 44 8.49 0.47 -14.91
N ALA A 45 7.33 0.01 -15.40
CA ALA A 45 6.50 -0.96 -14.71
C ALA A 45 7.25 -2.26 -14.38
N LYS A 46 8.07 -2.77 -15.31
CA LYS A 46 8.88 -3.98 -15.07
C LYS A 46 9.98 -3.76 -14.06
N GLU A 47 10.62 -2.60 -14.07
CA GLU A 47 11.69 -2.26 -13.13
C GLU A 47 11.17 -2.09 -11.70
N LEU A 48 10.00 -1.48 -11.55
CA LEU A 48 9.39 -1.22 -10.24
C LEU A 48 8.57 -2.40 -9.70
N ASN A 49 8.32 -3.42 -10.52
CA ASN A 49 7.54 -4.59 -10.13
C ASN A 49 8.13 -5.27 -8.88
N GLY A 50 7.29 -5.51 -7.90
CA GLY A 50 7.65 -6.11 -6.61
C GLY A 50 8.20 -5.11 -5.59
N SER A 51 8.26 -3.81 -5.89
CA SER A 51 8.82 -2.83 -4.96
C SER A 51 7.89 -2.56 -3.78
N PHE A 52 6.58 -2.61 -3.98
CA PHE A 52 5.59 -2.48 -2.91
C PHE A 52 5.83 -3.51 -1.79
N GLU A 53 5.82 -4.81 -2.10
CA GLU A 53 5.95 -5.87 -1.10
C GLU A 53 7.31 -5.85 -0.39
N LYS A 54 8.37 -5.44 -1.11
CA LYS A 54 9.73 -5.35 -0.56
C LYS A 54 9.88 -4.20 0.43
N GLU A 55 9.34 -3.04 0.10
CA GLU A 55 9.56 -1.82 0.87
C GLU A 55 8.45 -1.52 1.89
N TYR A 56 7.27 -2.14 1.76
CA TYR A 56 6.11 -1.84 2.58
C TYR A 56 6.40 -1.92 4.09
N GLN A 57 7.05 -2.99 4.55
CA GLN A 57 7.31 -3.18 5.99
C GLN A 57 8.23 -2.08 6.55
N ARG A 58 9.23 -1.69 5.75
CA ARG A 58 10.14 -0.60 6.08
C ARG A 58 9.38 0.72 6.13
N TYR A 59 8.65 1.05 5.06
CA TYR A 59 7.83 2.25 4.97
C TYR A 59 6.83 2.36 6.12
N TYR A 60 6.10 1.28 6.43
CA TYR A 60 5.11 1.25 7.50
C TYR A 60 5.76 1.51 8.86
N THR A 61 6.90 0.87 9.15
CA THR A 61 7.61 1.04 10.43
C THR A 61 8.16 2.44 10.60
N GLU A 62 8.78 3.00 9.56
CA GLU A 62 9.30 4.37 9.56
C GLU A 62 8.16 5.39 9.69
N SER A 63 7.07 5.23 8.92
CA SER A 63 5.87 6.07 9.00
C SER A 63 5.22 6.04 10.38
N HIS A 64 5.10 4.85 10.98
CA HIS A 64 4.55 4.68 12.32
C HIS A 64 5.34 5.46 13.36
N ALA A 65 6.67 5.37 13.32
CA ALA A 65 7.54 6.10 14.23
C ALA A 65 7.40 7.63 14.08
N VAL A 66 7.33 8.12 12.84
CA VAL A 66 7.14 9.54 12.52
C VAL A 66 5.80 10.03 13.04
N ILE A 67 4.70 9.33 12.75
CA ILE A 67 3.36 9.70 13.20
C ILE A 67 3.27 9.67 14.73
N ARG A 68 3.87 8.67 15.37
CA ARG A 68 3.93 8.58 16.83
C ARG A 68 4.64 9.78 17.46
N GLN A 69 5.70 10.28 16.83
CA GLN A 69 6.48 11.40 17.32
C GLN A 69 5.78 12.75 17.06
N LEU A 70 5.20 12.95 15.87
CA LEU A 70 4.67 14.23 15.44
C LEU A 70 3.17 14.41 15.75
N ILE A 71 2.38 13.35 15.60
CA ILE A 71 0.91 13.41 15.68
C ILE A 71 0.36 12.14 16.39
N PRO A 72 0.75 11.88 17.65
CA PRO A 72 0.41 10.63 18.35
C PRO A 72 -1.11 10.37 18.44
N GLY A 73 -1.93 11.42 18.45
CA GLY A 73 -3.39 11.31 18.46
C GLY A 73 -3.98 10.66 17.19
N ARG A 74 -3.22 10.58 16.09
CA ARG A 74 -3.62 9.91 14.84
C ARG A 74 -2.96 8.54 14.63
N LEU A 75 -2.17 8.07 15.59
CA LEU A 75 -1.46 6.80 15.45
C LEU A 75 -2.42 5.62 15.31
N ASP A 76 -3.48 5.59 16.11
CA ASP A 76 -4.50 4.53 16.06
C ASP A 76 -5.25 4.52 14.71
N GLU A 77 -5.57 5.70 14.17
CA GLU A 77 -6.17 5.84 12.85
C GLU A 77 -5.25 5.29 11.76
N PHE A 78 -3.96 5.65 11.80
CA PHE A 78 -2.95 5.12 10.89
C PHE A 78 -2.85 3.59 10.98
N GLU A 79 -2.74 3.01 12.18
CA GLU A 79 -2.67 1.55 12.32
C GLU A 79 -3.91 0.84 11.77
N LYS A 80 -5.10 1.39 12.01
CA LYS A 80 -6.37 0.82 11.55
C LYS A 80 -6.50 0.80 10.03
N LEU A 81 -5.97 1.81 9.32
CA LEU A 81 -6.00 1.85 7.86
C LEU A 81 -5.31 0.64 7.22
N TYR A 82 -4.21 0.16 7.82
CA TYR A 82 -3.39 -0.91 7.27
C TYR A 82 -3.71 -2.30 7.84
N LYS A 83 -3.94 -2.41 9.16
CA LYS A 83 -4.18 -3.68 9.85
C LYS A 83 -5.63 -4.14 9.79
N GLY A 84 -6.56 -3.19 9.64
CA GLY A 84 -8.00 -3.40 9.76
C GLY A 84 -8.44 -3.99 11.11
N GLU A 85 -9.70 -4.42 11.15
CA GLU A 85 -10.35 -4.87 12.39
C GLU A 85 -10.03 -6.35 12.72
N PRO A 86 -9.48 -6.66 13.91
CA PRO A 86 -9.08 -8.03 14.28
C PRO A 86 -10.24 -9.03 14.36
N ARG A 87 -11.46 -8.55 14.64
CA ARG A 87 -12.66 -9.39 14.85
C ARG A 87 -13.75 -9.12 13.82
N ARG A 88 -13.36 -9.01 12.55
CA ARG A 88 -14.33 -8.93 11.45
C ARG A 88 -15.10 -10.24 11.27
N LYS A 89 -16.38 -10.11 10.94
CA LYS A 89 -17.26 -11.24 10.67
C LYS A 89 -17.05 -11.81 9.26
N ASP A 90 -16.81 -10.91 8.29
CA ASP A 90 -16.69 -11.25 6.87
C ASP A 90 -15.53 -10.49 6.23
N ILE A 91 -14.93 -11.10 5.20
CA ILE A 91 -13.94 -10.48 4.32
C ILE A 91 -14.63 -10.10 3.02
N ASN A 92 -14.79 -8.80 2.80
CA ASN A 92 -15.36 -8.21 1.59
C ASN A 92 -14.54 -6.98 1.18
N GLN A 93 -14.91 -6.32 0.09
CA GLN A 93 -14.20 -5.15 -0.41
C GLN A 93 -14.00 -4.02 0.65
N ILE A 94 -14.92 -3.89 1.60
CA ILE A 94 -14.87 -2.84 2.64
C ILE A 94 -14.01 -3.26 3.83
N THR A 95 -14.00 -4.55 4.20
CA THR A 95 -13.26 -5.07 5.36
C THR A 95 -11.88 -5.63 5.02
N PHE A 96 -11.59 -5.80 3.73
CA PHE A 96 -10.30 -6.23 3.22
C PHE A 96 -9.28 -5.09 3.29
N ASN A 97 -8.11 -5.36 3.85
CA ASN A 97 -7.06 -4.38 4.11
C ASN A 97 -5.71 -4.78 3.49
N ILE A 98 -4.71 -3.90 3.59
CA ILE A 98 -3.39 -4.11 2.99
C ILE A 98 -2.65 -5.27 3.66
N GLN A 99 -2.78 -5.41 4.99
CA GLN A 99 -2.14 -6.49 5.73
C GLN A 99 -2.67 -7.87 5.31
N ASP A 100 -3.96 -8.00 5.02
CA ASP A 100 -4.55 -9.24 4.49
C ASP A 100 -3.87 -9.69 3.21
N TRP A 101 -3.71 -8.74 2.30
CA TRP A 101 -3.10 -9.01 1.01
C TRP A 101 -1.63 -9.40 1.16
N LEU A 102 -0.89 -8.74 2.05
CA LEU A 102 0.50 -9.11 2.37
C LEU A 102 0.61 -10.48 3.05
N ASN A 103 -0.39 -10.87 3.84
CA ASN A 103 -0.50 -12.19 4.46
C ASN A 103 -0.95 -13.29 3.49
N GLY A 104 -1.17 -12.95 2.21
CA GLY A 104 -1.61 -13.92 1.19
C GLY A 104 -3.11 -14.20 1.17
N VAL A 105 -3.92 -13.46 1.94
CA VAL A 105 -5.39 -13.54 1.84
C VAL A 105 -5.81 -12.94 0.51
N ARG A 106 -6.61 -13.66 -0.25
CA ARG A 106 -7.12 -13.26 -1.57
C ARG A 106 -8.64 -13.34 -1.59
N SER A 107 -9.27 -12.61 -2.50
CA SER A 107 -10.72 -12.76 -2.70
C SER A 107 -11.04 -14.21 -3.06
N GLY A 108 -12.09 -14.76 -2.47
CA GLY A 108 -12.67 -16.01 -2.93
C GLY A 108 -13.11 -15.90 -4.40
N THR A 109 -13.26 -17.05 -5.04
CA THR A 109 -13.73 -17.15 -6.43
C THR A 109 -15.11 -17.79 -6.47
N ASN A 110 -15.95 -17.34 -7.40
CA ASN A 110 -17.23 -17.96 -7.68
C ASN A 110 -16.99 -19.32 -8.34
N SER A 111 -17.50 -20.40 -7.76
CA SER A 111 -17.30 -21.75 -8.28
C SER A 111 -17.89 -22.00 -9.67
N TYR A 112 -18.84 -21.17 -10.11
CA TYR A 112 -19.49 -21.31 -11.41
C TYR A 112 -18.83 -20.48 -12.51
N THR A 113 -18.42 -19.24 -12.23
CA THR A 113 -17.83 -18.35 -13.24
C THR A 113 -16.29 -18.32 -13.18
N GLY A 114 -15.70 -18.71 -12.05
CA GLY A 114 -14.27 -18.58 -11.79
C GLY A 114 -13.83 -17.17 -11.39
N ASP A 115 -14.73 -16.19 -11.47
CA ASP A 115 -14.41 -14.79 -11.17
C ASP A 115 -14.18 -14.57 -9.67
N LYS A 116 -13.30 -13.63 -9.34
CA LYS A 116 -13.14 -13.17 -7.96
C LYS A 116 -14.43 -12.47 -7.50
N ILE A 117 -14.84 -12.74 -6.26
CA ILE A 117 -15.97 -12.07 -5.60
C ILE A 117 -15.76 -10.55 -5.52
N PHE A 118 -14.51 -10.11 -5.33
CA PHE A 118 -14.11 -8.70 -5.45
C PHE A 118 -12.67 -8.56 -5.93
N ASN A 119 -12.32 -7.39 -6.47
CA ASN A 119 -10.95 -7.08 -6.87
C ASN A 119 -10.10 -6.74 -5.63
N ASP A 120 -9.40 -7.74 -5.11
CA ASP A 120 -8.49 -7.63 -3.97
C ASP A 120 -7.29 -6.72 -4.27
N PHE A 121 -6.70 -6.81 -5.46
CA PHE A 121 -5.59 -5.93 -5.86
C PHE A 121 -6.01 -4.46 -5.96
N GLY A 122 -7.13 -4.18 -6.62
CA GLY A 122 -7.68 -2.83 -6.69
C GLY A 122 -8.02 -2.25 -5.31
N SER A 123 -8.48 -3.10 -4.38
CA SER A 123 -8.75 -2.68 -3.00
C SER A 123 -7.48 -2.24 -2.26
N VAL A 124 -6.36 -2.92 -2.47
CA VAL A 124 -5.05 -2.56 -1.89
C VAL A 124 -4.53 -1.27 -2.51
N SER A 125 -4.59 -1.16 -3.84
CA SER A 125 -4.14 0.02 -4.57
C SER A 125 -4.88 1.27 -4.13
N MET A 126 -6.21 1.22 -4.03
CA MET A 126 -7.01 2.35 -3.54
C MET A 126 -6.68 2.74 -2.10
N ARG A 127 -6.47 1.76 -1.20
CA ARG A 127 -6.18 2.04 0.21
C ARG A 127 -4.79 2.63 0.42
N PHE A 128 -3.84 2.28 -0.44
CA PHE A 128 -2.50 2.80 -0.34
C PHE A 128 -2.39 4.24 -0.86
N SER A 129 -3.26 4.65 -1.79
CA SER A 129 -3.30 6.00 -2.36
C SER A 129 -4.22 6.99 -1.62
N THR A 130 -4.95 6.56 -0.59
CA THR A 130 -5.86 7.40 0.22
C THR A 130 -5.11 8.02 1.39
#